data_AF-A0A8E2B0I1-F1
#
_entry.id   AF-A0A8E2B0I1-F1
#
_cell.length_a   1.000
_cell.length_b   1.000
_cell.length_c   1.000
_cell.angle_alpha   90.00
_cell.angle_beta   90.00
_cell.angle_gamma   90.00
#
_symmetry.space_group_name_H-M   'P 1'
#
loop_
_entity.id
_entity.type
_entity.pdbx_description
1 polymer ?
#
loop_
_entity_poly.entity_id
_entity_poly.type
_entity_poly.pdbx_seq_one_letter_code
_entity_poly.pdbx_strand_id
1 'polypeptide(L)'
;MNRTDPLPWAAPIPRELPALRERQVEYLLSDESLKLTAVAMLNGLGTIRPVGDPAMAAYLLLQDEHQRLSQAKMFYFTEDIAQLVQHAARSVTDQWEIEPEELPALSGFALFPTPLATYTRTDGANVPIVAFSWGPTDLIDDPSTGVWITFWSATDYSAVEKELRRAKLSAAEAARYARTLHAELTWDNEIYLPFGHTEAPVIADPAEGPRLIDPRVVVAGQTTTAWLPVVIAAWLFCRPNSFTVAEDEHLPRTMRRRAERAGLETSPVRVVSVSRTPQRSATRPAEPSGRTVGVRFPVGPFVRRQAYGPGRQLRRRTLVAGHWRGPADAPIRIGKTVNLVNKRLED
;
A
#
# COMPACT_ATOMS: atom_id res chain seq x y z
N MET A 1 15.14 -17.81 -20.19
CA MET A 1 14.23 -17.04 -19.31
C MET A 1 15.12 -16.29 -18.32
N ASN A 2 15.49 -15.05 -18.63
CA ASN A 2 16.32 -14.25 -17.73
C ASN A 2 15.45 -13.85 -16.54
N ARG A 3 15.81 -14.31 -15.35
CA ARG A 3 15.24 -13.89 -14.08
C ARG A 3 15.69 -12.43 -13.90
N THR A 4 14.84 -11.48 -14.28
CA THR A 4 15.06 -10.06 -14.00
C THR A 4 14.95 -9.88 -12.50
N ASP A 5 16.09 -9.70 -11.85
CA ASP A 5 16.14 -9.37 -10.43
C ASP A 5 15.27 -8.12 -10.18
N PRO A 6 14.48 -8.09 -9.09
CA PRO A 6 13.68 -6.92 -8.76
C PRO A 6 14.59 -5.70 -8.63
N LEU A 7 14.09 -4.54 -9.05
CA LEU A 7 14.79 -3.28 -8.87
C LEU A 7 15.26 -3.14 -7.41
N PRO A 8 16.55 -2.85 -7.17
CA PRO A 8 17.05 -2.69 -5.81
C PRO A 8 16.46 -1.40 -5.22
N TRP A 9 15.34 -1.56 -4.52
CA TRP A 9 14.74 -0.51 -3.70
C TRP A 9 15.50 -0.41 -2.37
N ALA A 10 16.02 0.77 -2.07
CA ALA A 10 16.58 1.10 -0.77
C ALA A 10 15.65 2.11 -0.10
N ALA A 11 14.80 1.62 0.80
CA ALA A 11 13.90 2.50 1.53
C ALA A 11 14.67 3.50 2.40
N PRO A 12 14.18 4.74 2.53
CA PRO A 12 14.69 5.66 3.53
C PRO A 12 14.50 5.09 4.93
N ILE A 13 15.29 5.55 5.90
CA ILE A 13 15.00 5.30 7.31
C ILE A 13 13.81 6.16 7.77
N PRO A 14 13.09 5.82 8.86
CA PRO A 14 11.82 6.48 9.15
C PRO A 14 11.93 8.01 9.32
N ARG A 15 13.01 8.53 9.92
CA ARG A 15 13.27 9.99 10.01
C ARG A 15 13.45 10.72 8.68
N GLU A 16 13.73 10.01 7.60
CA GLU A 16 13.90 10.58 6.26
C GLU A 16 12.59 10.60 5.47
N LEU A 17 11.57 9.84 5.92
CA LEU A 17 10.25 9.79 5.29
C LEU A 17 9.60 11.17 5.11
N PRO A 18 9.69 12.12 6.07
CA PRO A 18 9.13 13.45 5.90
C PRO A 18 9.82 14.27 4.81
N ALA A 19 11.13 14.08 4.63
CA ALA A 19 11.88 14.72 3.56
C ALA A 19 11.55 14.11 2.19
N LEU A 20 11.32 12.79 2.13
CA LEU A 20 10.82 12.13 0.92
C LEU A 20 9.43 12.68 0.54
N ARG A 21 8.51 12.78 1.50
CA ARG A 21 7.18 13.36 1.28
C ARG A 21 7.27 14.81 0.79
N GLU A 22 8.12 15.64 1.40
CA GLU A 22 8.33 17.03 0.97
C GLU A 22 8.74 17.11 -0.52
N ARG A 23 9.74 16.32 -0.94
CA ARG A 23 10.17 16.28 -2.34
C ARG A 23 9.09 15.74 -3.28
N GLN A 24 8.31 14.77 -2.83
CA GLN A 24 7.20 14.23 -3.62
C GLN A 24 6.11 15.29 -3.84
N VAL A 25 5.73 16.03 -2.79
CA VAL A 25 4.76 17.12 -2.86
C VAL A 25 5.26 18.24 -3.78
N GLU A 26 6.52 18.64 -3.67
CA GLU A 26 7.14 19.61 -4.58
C GLU A 26 7.11 19.12 -6.04
N TYR A 27 7.43 17.85 -6.26
CA TYR A 27 7.42 17.26 -7.60
C TYR A 27 6.01 17.20 -8.20
N LEU A 28 4.97 16.91 -7.43
CA LEU A 28 3.59 16.87 -7.93
C LEU A 28 3.14 18.18 -8.57
N LEU A 29 3.70 19.31 -8.13
CA LEU A 29 3.43 20.64 -8.68
C LEU A 29 4.37 21.06 -9.83
N SER A 30 5.32 20.20 -10.22
CA SER A 30 6.26 20.49 -11.30
C SER A 30 5.63 20.34 -12.69
N ASP A 31 6.19 21.08 -13.66
CA ASP A 31 5.82 20.96 -15.07
C ASP A 31 6.12 19.54 -15.61
N GLU A 32 7.18 18.91 -15.11
CA GLU A 32 7.58 17.55 -15.47
C GLU A 32 6.50 16.53 -15.06
N SER A 33 6.03 16.61 -13.81
CA SER A 33 4.95 15.76 -13.30
C SER A 33 3.66 15.97 -14.08
N LEU A 34 3.30 17.23 -14.39
CA LEU A 34 2.13 17.54 -15.20
C LEU A 34 2.22 16.92 -16.60
N LYS A 35 3.35 17.08 -17.29
CA LYS A 35 3.55 16.52 -18.63
C LYS A 35 3.48 15.00 -18.63
N LEU A 36 4.16 14.34 -17.69
CA LEU A 36 4.16 12.88 -17.59
C LEU A 36 2.75 12.35 -17.29
N THR A 37 2.04 12.98 -16.38
CA THR A 37 0.67 12.58 -16.02
C THR A 37 -0.31 12.84 -17.16
N ALA A 38 -0.19 13.97 -17.88
CA ALA A 38 -1.03 14.26 -19.05
C ALA A 38 -0.81 13.24 -20.18
N VAL A 39 0.44 12.81 -20.41
CA VAL A 39 0.76 11.72 -21.34
C VAL A 39 0.15 10.41 -20.87
N ALA A 40 0.21 10.08 -19.58
CA ALA A 40 -0.43 8.89 -19.04
C ALA A 40 -1.95 8.90 -19.30
N MET A 41 -2.62 10.04 -19.03
CA MET A 41 -4.05 10.23 -19.29
C MET A 41 -4.41 10.09 -20.77
N LEU A 42 -3.61 10.69 -21.67
CA LEU A 42 -3.78 10.56 -23.13
C LEU A 42 -3.74 9.09 -23.59
N ASN A 43 -2.94 8.26 -22.93
CA ASN A 43 -2.82 6.83 -23.22
C ASN A 43 -3.83 5.96 -22.46
N GLY A 44 -4.79 6.58 -21.76
CA GLY A 44 -5.80 5.86 -20.98
C GLY A 44 -5.22 5.12 -19.77
N LEU A 45 -4.04 5.51 -19.29
CA LEU A 45 -3.45 4.98 -18.06
C LEU A 45 -4.06 5.69 -16.84
N GLY A 46 -4.07 4.98 -15.71
CA GLY A 46 -4.77 5.41 -14.50
C GLY A 46 -6.20 4.88 -14.43
N THR A 47 -6.62 4.59 -13.20
CA THR A 47 -7.98 4.16 -12.84
C THR A 47 -8.92 5.36 -12.76
N ILE A 48 -8.48 6.45 -12.16
CA ILE A 48 -9.26 7.68 -11.96
C ILE A 48 -8.92 8.66 -13.08
N ARG A 49 -9.92 8.99 -13.90
CA ARG A 49 -9.74 9.83 -15.11
C ARG A 49 -10.81 10.93 -15.17
N PRO A 50 -10.56 12.09 -14.55
CA PRO A 50 -11.48 13.23 -14.57
C PRO A 50 -11.90 13.60 -16.01
N VAL A 51 -13.14 14.03 -16.18
CA VAL A 51 -13.66 14.45 -17.49
C VAL A 51 -12.95 15.74 -17.93
N GLY A 52 -12.52 15.79 -19.19
CA GLY A 52 -11.98 17.00 -19.79
C GLY A 52 -10.73 16.74 -20.64
N ASP A 53 -10.03 17.82 -20.97
CA ASP A 53 -8.73 17.78 -21.63
C ASP A 53 -7.70 17.05 -20.75
N PRO A 54 -6.83 16.18 -21.30
CA PRO A 54 -5.86 15.40 -20.52
C PRO A 54 -4.90 16.23 -19.66
N ALA A 55 -4.51 17.44 -20.08
CA ALA A 55 -3.67 18.29 -19.26
C ALA A 55 -4.45 18.86 -18.07
N MET A 56 -5.73 19.22 -18.27
CA MET A 56 -6.61 19.63 -17.18
C MET A 56 -6.90 18.47 -16.22
N ALA A 57 -7.19 17.27 -16.74
CA ALA A 57 -7.40 16.08 -15.91
C ALA A 57 -6.16 15.75 -15.08
N ALA A 58 -4.96 15.77 -15.70
CA ALA A 58 -3.70 15.59 -15.00
C ALA A 58 -3.47 16.65 -13.91
N TYR A 59 -3.75 17.92 -14.22
CA TYR A 59 -3.66 19.00 -13.24
C TYR A 59 -4.56 18.73 -12.02
N LEU A 60 -5.83 18.36 -12.24
CA LEU A 60 -6.78 18.06 -11.17
C LEU A 60 -6.30 16.88 -10.29
N LEU A 61 -5.85 15.78 -10.91
CA LEU A 61 -5.30 14.62 -10.19
C LEU A 61 -4.10 15.00 -9.32
N LEU A 62 -3.16 15.77 -9.89
CA LEU A 62 -1.93 16.18 -9.23
C LEU A 62 -2.19 17.16 -8.08
N GLN A 63 -3.12 18.12 -8.25
CA GLN A 63 -3.50 19.05 -7.18
C GLN A 63 -4.14 18.32 -5.99
N ASP A 64 -5.05 17.38 -6.28
CA ASP A 64 -5.77 16.64 -5.26
C ASP A 64 -4.84 15.68 -4.49
N GLU A 65 -3.91 14.99 -5.19
CA GLU A 65 -2.87 14.21 -4.52
C GLU A 65 -1.88 15.07 -3.75
N HIS A 66 -1.49 16.24 -4.29
CA HIS A 66 -0.64 17.20 -3.57
C HIS A 66 -1.30 17.59 -2.24
N GLN A 67 -2.60 17.89 -2.23
CA GLN A 67 -3.35 18.23 -1.02
C GLN A 67 -3.38 17.07 -0.03
N ARG A 68 -3.76 15.86 -0.48
CA ARG A 68 -3.77 14.66 0.38
C ARG A 68 -2.41 14.37 0.98
N LEU A 69 -1.36 14.38 0.15
CA LEU A 69 -0.01 14.04 0.57
C LEU A 69 0.58 15.11 1.50
N SER A 70 0.24 16.39 1.28
CA SER A 70 0.62 17.49 2.18
C SER A 70 0.02 17.32 3.58
N GLN A 71 -1.22 16.84 3.66
CA GLN A 71 -1.96 16.63 4.91
C GLN A 71 -1.78 15.21 5.50
N ALA A 72 -1.00 14.36 4.83
CA ALA A 72 -0.87 12.96 5.22
C ALA A 72 -0.10 12.78 6.53
N LYS A 73 -0.69 12.02 7.46
CA LYS A 73 0.06 11.42 8.57
C LYS A 73 0.95 10.30 8.04
N MET A 74 2.18 10.22 8.54
CA MET A 74 3.19 9.32 8.01
C MET A 74 3.27 8.02 8.81
N PHE A 75 3.33 6.91 8.08
CA PHE A 75 3.43 5.56 8.61
C PHE A 75 4.62 4.85 7.98
N TYR A 76 5.47 4.24 8.81
CA TYR A 76 6.60 3.45 8.35
C TYR A 76 6.43 2.02 8.85
N PHE A 77 6.33 1.07 7.93
CA PHE A 77 6.25 -0.35 8.26
C PHE A 77 7.65 -0.93 8.23
N THR A 78 8.14 -1.46 9.34
CA THR A 78 9.42 -2.20 9.36
C THR A 78 9.36 -3.49 8.52
N GLU A 79 10.52 -4.06 8.16
CA GLU A 79 10.59 -5.25 7.30
C GLU A 79 9.84 -6.46 7.88
N ASP A 80 9.97 -6.70 9.19
CA ASP A 80 9.29 -7.82 9.86
C ASP A 80 7.77 -7.69 9.82
N ILE A 81 7.25 -6.47 10.05
CA ILE A 81 5.81 -6.23 9.99
C ILE A 81 5.28 -6.27 8.55
N ALA A 82 6.05 -5.81 7.58
CA ALA A 82 5.67 -5.83 6.16
C ALA A 82 5.36 -7.27 5.70
N GLN A 83 6.19 -8.24 6.10
CA GLN A 83 5.96 -9.66 5.79
C GLN A 83 4.68 -10.20 6.46
N LEU A 84 4.40 -9.79 7.70
CA LEU A 84 3.18 -10.20 8.42
C LEU A 84 1.92 -9.58 7.81
N VAL A 85 1.99 -8.31 7.36
CA VAL A 85 0.92 -7.63 6.65
C VAL A 85 0.58 -8.37 5.35
N GLN A 86 1.59 -8.70 4.53
CA GLN A 86 1.39 -9.48 3.30
C GLN A 86 0.81 -10.86 3.56
N HIS A 87 1.22 -11.52 4.66
CA HIS A 87 0.67 -12.81 5.05
C HIS A 87 -0.82 -12.69 5.44
N ALA A 88 -1.16 -11.72 6.28
CA ALA A 88 -2.51 -11.49 6.76
C ALA A 88 -3.47 -11.04 5.64
N ALA A 89 -2.96 -10.31 4.65
CA ALA A 89 -3.73 -9.89 3.47
C ALA A 89 -4.39 -11.07 2.73
N ARG A 90 -3.80 -12.27 2.77
CA ARG A 90 -4.35 -13.48 2.11
C ARG A 90 -5.70 -13.93 2.65
N SER A 91 -6.06 -13.51 3.86
CA SER A 91 -7.37 -13.79 4.46
C SER A 91 -8.41 -12.68 4.24
N VAL A 92 -8.01 -11.58 3.59
CA VAL A 92 -8.92 -10.51 3.18
C VAL A 92 -9.44 -10.86 1.79
N THR A 93 -10.50 -11.65 1.74
CA THR A 93 -11.13 -12.13 0.49
C THR A 93 -12.57 -11.61 0.41
N ASP A 94 -12.96 -11.12 -0.77
CA ASP A 94 -14.34 -10.75 -1.12
C ASP A 94 -15.00 -9.77 -0.12
N GLN A 95 -14.20 -8.87 0.47
CA GLN A 95 -14.58 -7.99 1.56
C GLN A 95 -14.00 -6.59 1.34
N TRP A 96 -14.71 -5.80 0.54
CA TRP A 96 -14.31 -4.46 0.10
C TRP A 96 -14.82 -3.35 1.01
N GLU A 97 -15.72 -3.68 1.93
CA GLU A 97 -16.31 -2.76 2.90
C GLU A 97 -15.25 -2.19 3.83
N ILE A 98 -15.20 -0.87 3.89
CA ILE A 98 -14.35 -0.09 4.79
C ILE A 98 -15.21 1.00 5.41
N GLU A 99 -15.03 1.22 6.70
CA GLU A 99 -15.62 2.36 7.40
C GLU A 99 -14.58 3.44 7.69
N PRO A 100 -14.96 4.72 7.83
CA PRO A 100 -14.02 5.80 8.14
C PRO A 100 -13.20 5.55 9.42
N GLU A 101 -13.81 4.97 10.46
CA GLU A 101 -13.12 4.61 11.71
C GLU A 101 -12.09 3.49 11.54
N GLU A 102 -12.08 2.82 10.39
CA GLU A 102 -11.13 1.78 10.09
C GLU A 102 -9.79 2.29 9.59
N LEU A 103 -9.74 3.54 9.13
CA LEU A 103 -8.53 4.22 8.70
C LEU A 103 -7.67 4.62 9.91
N PRO A 104 -6.34 4.45 9.85
CA PRO A 104 -5.48 4.87 10.96
C PRO A 104 -5.30 6.40 11.03
N ALA A 105 -5.65 7.10 9.95
CA ALA A 105 -5.78 8.56 9.84
C ALA A 105 -6.72 8.88 8.67
N LEU A 106 -7.36 10.06 8.66
CA LEU A 106 -8.20 10.48 7.53
C LEU A 106 -7.38 10.56 6.23
N SER A 107 -6.24 11.26 6.28
CA SER A 107 -5.22 11.25 5.23
C SER A 107 -3.93 10.67 5.75
N GLY A 108 -3.27 9.82 4.95
CA GLY A 108 -2.03 9.20 5.36
C GLY A 108 -1.14 8.76 4.22
N PHE A 109 0.12 8.50 4.56
CA PHE A 109 1.16 8.05 3.64
C PHE A 109 1.98 6.96 4.32
N ALA A 110 1.95 5.76 3.75
CA ALA A 110 2.61 4.58 4.28
C ALA A 110 3.75 4.12 3.37
N LEU A 111 4.92 3.85 3.94
CA LEU A 111 6.08 3.33 3.23
C LEU A 111 6.53 1.98 3.78
N PHE A 112 6.94 1.10 2.86
CA PHE A 112 7.41 -0.26 3.13
C PHE A 112 8.84 -0.45 2.58
N PRO A 113 9.80 -0.88 3.41
CA PRO A 113 11.11 -1.33 2.99
C PRO A 113 11.07 -2.57 2.10
N THR A 114 10.16 -3.48 2.41
CA THR A 114 9.86 -4.63 1.54
C THR A 114 8.65 -4.27 0.67
N PRO A 115 8.75 -4.32 -0.67
CA PRO A 115 7.65 -3.95 -1.55
C PRO A 115 6.33 -4.62 -1.14
N LEU A 116 5.26 -3.82 -1.03
CA LEU A 116 3.88 -4.24 -0.76
C LEU A 116 3.42 -5.27 -1.80
N ALA A 117 3.77 -5.01 -3.05
CA ALA A 117 3.52 -5.88 -4.18
C ALA A 117 4.61 -5.69 -5.25
N THR A 118 4.66 -6.61 -6.21
CA THR A 118 5.44 -6.45 -7.43
C THR A 118 4.59 -6.95 -8.58
N TYR A 119 4.60 -6.21 -9.68
CA TYR A 119 3.97 -6.64 -10.92
C TYR A 119 4.96 -6.53 -12.08
N THR A 120 4.73 -7.32 -13.12
CA THR A 120 5.51 -7.25 -14.35
C THR A 120 4.79 -6.32 -15.32
N ARG A 121 5.45 -5.22 -15.67
CA ARG A 121 4.98 -4.28 -16.69
C ARG A 121 5.06 -4.92 -18.07
N THR A 122 4.35 -4.35 -19.05
CA THR A 122 4.28 -4.83 -20.44
C THR A 122 5.64 -4.96 -21.12
N ASP A 123 6.64 -4.19 -20.70
CA ASP A 123 8.03 -4.27 -21.18
C ASP A 123 8.88 -5.33 -20.46
N GLY A 124 8.27 -6.13 -19.57
CA GLY A 124 8.93 -7.18 -18.80
C GLY A 124 9.66 -6.70 -17.55
N ALA A 125 9.62 -5.40 -17.24
CA ALA A 125 10.23 -4.86 -16.02
C ALA A 125 9.38 -5.24 -14.79
N ASN A 126 10.05 -5.66 -13.71
CA ASN A 126 9.39 -5.89 -12.43
C ASN A 126 9.33 -4.58 -11.64
N VAL A 127 8.12 -4.08 -11.39
CA VAL A 127 7.87 -2.81 -10.73
C VAL A 127 7.47 -3.06 -9.27
N PRO A 128 8.30 -2.64 -8.29
CA PRO A 128 7.96 -2.77 -6.87
C PRO A 128 7.04 -1.63 -6.43
N ILE A 129 5.89 -1.96 -5.84
CA ILE A 129 5.03 -1.02 -5.14
C ILE A 129 5.52 -0.91 -3.70
N VAL A 130 6.00 0.27 -3.30
CA VAL A 130 6.75 0.46 -2.04
C VAL A 130 6.06 1.40 -1.07
N ALA A 131 5.08 2.17 -1.54
CA ALA A 131 4.29 3.05 -0.69
C ALA A 131 2.87 3.18 -1.22
N PHE A 132 1.99 3.66 -0.36
CA PHE A 132 0.67 4.12 -0.75
C PHE A 132 0.28 5.34 0.09
N SER A 133 -0.42 6.29 -0.50
CA SER A 133 -1.11 7.38 0.20
C SER A 133 -2.61 7.18 0.13
N TRP A 134 -3.33 7.76 1.08
CA TRP A 134 -4.78 7.76 1.06
C TRP A 134 -5.34 9.06 1.64
N GLY A 135 -6.58 9.36 1.28
CA GLY A 135 -7.33 10.49 1.83
C GLY A 135 -8.66 10.72 1.10
N PRO A 136 -9.45 11.70 1.56
CA PRO A 136 -10.59 12.18 0.79
C PRO A 136 -10.13 12.83 -0.53
N THR A 137 -11.06 12.99 -1.47
CA THR A 137 -10.81 13.60 -2.79
C THR A 137 -11.89 14.60 -3.13
N ASP A 138 -11.49 15.79 -3.55
CA ASP A 138 -12.42 16.83 -3.98
C ASP A 138 -12.89 16.62 -5.44
N LEU A 139 -12.41 15.57 -6.12
CA LEU A 139 -12.82 15.22 -7.48
C LEU A 139 -14.16 14.46 -7.53
N ILE A 140 -14.78 14.22 -6.38
CA ILE A 140 -16.03 13.48 -6.23
C ILE A 140 -17.01 14.36 -5.45
N ASP A 141 -18.24 14.48 -5.95
CA ASP A 141 -19.26 15.43 -5.44
C ASP A 141 -19.63 15.23 -3.95
N ASP A 142 -19.20 14.12 -3.32
CA ASP A 142 -19.27 13.92 -1.89
C ASP A 142 -17.99 13.21 -1.36
N PRO A 143 -16.93 13.95 -0.97
CA PRO A 143 -15.67 13.39 -0.46
C PRO A 143 -15.84 12.59 0.83
N SER A 144 -16.96 12.76 1.54
CA SER A 144 -17.24 12.00 2.76
C SER A 144 -17.66 10.56 2.48
N THR A 145 -17.89 10.22 1.21
CA THR A 145 -18.38 8.90 0.80
C THR A 145 -17.29 7.87 0.56
N GLY A 146 -16.00 8.22 0.61
CA GLY A 146 -14.95 7.24 0.34
C GLY A 146 -13.53 7.72 0.58
N VAL A 147 -12.59 6.88 0.16
CA VAL A 147 -11.16 7.12 0.24
C VAL A 147 -10.51 6.86 -1.11
N TRP A 148 -9.72 7.82 -1.57
CA TRP A 148 -8.78 7.63 -2.68
C TRP A 148 -7.51 7.01 -2.13
N ILE A 149 -6.99 5.97 -2.77
CA ILE A 149 -5.69 5.36 -2.48
C ILE A 149 -4.78 5.48 -3.70
N THR A 150 -3.63 6.12 -3.56
CA THR A 150 -2.60 6.23 -4.60
C THR A 150 -1.46 5.27 -4.27
N PHE A 151 -1.05 4.46 -5.24
CA PHE A 151 0.07 3.53 -5.12
C PHE A 151 1.33 4.10 -5.75
N TRP A 152 2.45 3.93 -5.05
CA TRP A 152 3.74 4.49 -5.43
C TRP A 152 4.75 3.38 -5.69
N SER A 153 5.35 3.41 -6.87
CA SER A 153 6.48 2.55 -7.20
C SER A 153 7.80 3.28 -7.00
N ALA A 154 8.87 2.52 -6.73
CA ALA A 154 10.21 3.08 -6.71
C ALA A 154 10.63 3.48 -8.13
N THR A 155 11.11 4.71 -8.30
CA THR A 155 11.60 5.19 -9.60
C THR A 155 12.86 4.41 -10.02
N ASP A 156 12.80 3.78 -11.19
CA ASP A 156 13.96 3.13 -11.82
C ASP A 156 14.82 4.18 -12.54
N TYR A 157 15.61 4.92 -11.76
CA TYR A 157 16.56 5.89 -12.32
C TYR A 157 17.54 5.25 -13.29
N SER A 158 17.90 3.97 -13.11
CA SER A 158 18.83 3.28 -14.01
C SER A 158 18.23 3.06 -15.40
N ALA A 159 16.93 2.72 -15.49
CA ALA A 159 16.22 2.64 -16.76
C ALA A 159 16.07 4.03 -17.41
N VAL A 160 15.69 5.06 -16.65
CA VAL A 160 15.57 6.43 -17.18
C VAL A 160 16.91 6.91 -17.73
N GLU A 161 18.00 6.75 -16.97
CA GLU A 161 19.35 7.10 -17.39
C GLU A 161 19.80 6.32 -18.63
N LYS A 162 19.36 5.06 -18.77
CA LYS A 162 19.65 4.25 -19.97
C LYS A 162 18.96 4.82 -21.21
N GLU A 163 17.71 5.23 -21.10
CA GLU A 163 16.99 5.86 -22.22
C GLU A 163 17.59 7.23 -22.57
N LEU A 164 17.93 8.05 -21.57
CA LEU A 164 18.59 9.34 -21.80
C LEU A 164 19.96 9.18 -22.48
N ARG A 165 20.73 8.16 -22.12
CA ARG A 165 22.00 7.85 -22.80
C ARG A 165 21.80 7.37 -24.24
N ARG A 166 20.70 6.66 -24.54
CA ARG A 166 20.33 6.32 -25.94
C ARG A 166 20.01 7.58 -26.75
N ALA A 167 19.48 8.62 -26.10
CA ALA A 167 19.31 9.95 -26.66
C ALA A 167 20.62 10.78 -26.71
N LYS A 168 21.79 10.14 -26.53
CA LYS A 168 23.14 10.70 -26.65
C LYS A 168 23.56 11.69 -25.55
N LEU A 169 22.90 11.68 -24.39
CA LEU A 169 23.40 12.41 -23.21
C LEU A 169 24.61 11.70 -22.59
N SER A 170 25.53 12.46 -22.00
CA SER A 170 26.60 11.88 -21.18
C SER A 170 26.04 11.22 -19.91
N ALA A 171 26.81 10.36 -19.25
CA ALA A 171 26.36 9.69 -18.02
C ALA A 171 26.00 10.68 -16.90
N ALA A 172 26.79 11.75 -16.72
CA ALA A 172 26.55 12.76 -15.72
C ALA A 172 25.29 13.59 -16.03
N GLU A 173 25.08 13.94 -17.31
CA GLU A 173 23.87 14.63 -17.73
C GLU A 173 22.64 13.75 -17.57
N ALA A 174 22.72 12.49 -18.01
CA ALA A 174 21.61 11.53 -17.88
C ALA A 174 21.19 11.36 -16.41
N ALA A 175 22.13 11.19 -15.49
CA ALA A 175 21.84 11.07 -14.05
C ALA A 175 21.19 12.35 -13.49
N ARG A 176 21.69 13.53 -13.88
CA ARG A 176 21.11 14.81 -13.49
C ARG A 176 19.68 14.96 -14.03
N TYR A 177 19.48 14.73 -15.33
CA TYR A 177 18.18 14.84 -15.97
C TYR A 177 17.17 13.82 -15.43
N ALA A 178 17.58 12.59 -15.17
CA ALA A 178 16.70 11.58 -14.59
C ALA A 178 16.11 12.04 -13.24
N ARG A 179 16.94 12.68 -12.40
CA ARG A 179 16.51 13.24 -11.10
C ARG A 179 15.74 14.55 -11.20
N THR A 180 15.88 15.28 -12.32
CA THR A 180 15.04 16.45 -12.61
C THR A 180 13.67 16.02 -13.13
N LEU A 181 13.62 14.99 -13.96
CA LEU A 181 12.40 14.51 -14.61
C LEU A 181 11.51 13.66 -13.70
N HIS A 182 12.08 13.04 -12.65
CA HIS A 182 11.35 12.12 -11.78
C HIS A 182 11.73 12.30 -10.30
N ALA A 183 10.71 12.31 -9.44
CA ALA A 183 10.88 12.08 -8.01
C ALA A 183 11.29 10.63 -7.70
N GLU A 184 11.66 10.36 -6.44
CA GLU A 184 12.07 9.02 -6.01
C GLU A 184 10.94 8.00 -6.03
N LEU A 185 9.69 8.47 -5.92
CA LEU A 185 8.50 7.66 -6.10
C LEU A 185 7.74 8.10 -7.35
N THR A 186 7.35 7.13 -8.15
CA THR A 186 6.51 7.31 -9.33
C THR A 186 5.08 6.92 -8.99
N TRP A 187 4.11 7.75 -9.37
CA TRP A 187 2.69 7.41 -9.30
C TRP A 187 2.45 6.21 -10.21
N ASP A 188 2.00 5.10 -9.65
CA ASP A 188 1.77 3.87 -10.42
C ASP A 188 0.31 3.73 -10.85
N ASN A 189 -0.61 3.67 -9.89
CA ASN A 189 -2.04 3.55 -10.12
C ASN A 189 -2.80 3.87 -8.82
N GLU A 190 -4.14 3.82 -8.86
CA GLU A 190 -4.99 4.24 -7.76
C GLU A 190 -6.25 3.38 -7.64
N ILE A 191 -6.93 3.53 -6.50
CA ILE A 191 -8.23 2.95 -6.21
C ILE A 191 -9.10 4.04 -5.58
N TYR A 192 -10.35 4.15 -6.02
CA TYR A 192 -11.37 4.83 -5.23
C TYR A 192 -12.21 3.78 -4.50
N LEU A 193 -12.39 4.00 -3.19
CA LEU A 193 -13.07 3.06 -2.31
C LEU A 193 -14.14 3.77 -1.48
N PRO A 194 -15.42 3.67 -1.85
CA PRO A 194 -16.51 4.19 -1.05
C PRO A 194 -16.66 3.48 0.29
N PHE A 195 -16.96 4.25 1.33
CA PHE A 195 -17.27 3.74 2.65
C PHE A 195 -18.59 2.97 2.66
N GLY A 196 -18.66 1.90 3.44
CA GLY A 196 -19.85 1.05 3.57
C GLY A 196 -20.21 0.22 2.31
N HIS A 197 -19.41 0.28 1.24
CA HIS A 197 -19.71 -0.45 0.02
C HIS A 197 -19.23 -1.90 0.07
N THR A 198 -20.07 -2.84 -0.38
CA THR A 198 -19.80 -4.28 -0.24
C THR A 198 -19.58 -5.01 -1.57
N GLU A 199 -19.93 -4.40 -2.70
CA GLU A 199 -19.81 -5.06 -3.99
C GLU A 199 -18.36 -5.12 -4.47
N ALA A 200 -18.12 -6.01 -5.44
CA ALA A 200 -16.80 -6.19 -6.03
C ALA A 200 -16.34 -4.93 -6.79
N PRO A 201 -15.02 -4.68 -6.87
CA PRO A 201 -14.47 -3.58 -7.66
C PRO A 201 -14.90 -3.66 -9.12
N VAL A 202 -15.36 -2.54 -9.65
CA VAL A 202 -15.45 -2.33 -11.09
C VAL A 202 -14.04 -2.10 -11.61
N ILE A 203 -13.61 -3.01 -12.48
CA ILE A 203 -12.30 -2.91 -13.11
C ILE A 203 -12.37 -1.82 -14.18
N ALA A 204 -11.60 -0.76 -14.00
CA ALA A 204 -11.50 0.30 -14.99
C ALA A 204 -10.85 -0.25 -16.27
N ASP A 205 -11.61 -0.27 -17.37
CA ASP A 205 -11.11 -0.53 -18.71
C ASP A 205 -10.43 0.74 -19.27
N PRO A 206 -9.13 0.67 -19.62
CA PRO A 206 -8.42 1.75 -20.29
C PRO A 206 -9.13 2.26 -21.56
N ALA A 207 -9.87 1.40 -22.28
CA ALA A 207 -10.54 1.75 -23.52
C ALA A 207 -11.77 2.65 -23.37
N GLU A 208 -12.39 2.72 -22.19
CA GLU A 208 -13.64 3.49 -21.97
C GLU A 208 -13.42 5.02 -21.85
N GLY A 209 -12.19 5.53 -21.94
CA GLY A 209 -11.90 6.97 -21.91
C GLY A 209 -12.17 7.65 -20.55
N PRO A 210 -12.24 9.00 -20.52
CA PRO A 210 -12.51 9.78 -19.30
C PRO A 210 -13.87 9.42 -18.67
N ARG A 211 -13.96 9.42 -17.33
CA ARG A 211 -15.17 9.01 -16.62
C ARG A 211 -15.48 9.95 -15.45
N LEU A 212 -16.77 10.17 -15.21
CA LEU A 212 -17.23 10.63 -13.90
C LEU A 212 -17.04 9.47 -12.92
N ILE A 213 -16.36 9.72 -11.80
CA ILE A 213 -16.19 8.73 -10.75
C ILE A 213 -17.54 8.60 -10.04
N ASP A 214 -18.14 7.41 -10.07
CA ASP A 214 -19.34 7.16 -9.27
C ASP A 214 -18.94 7.06 -7.79
N PRO A 215 -19.43 7.97 -6.92
CA PRO A 215 -19.10 7.96 -5.49
C PRO A 215 -19.56 6.68 -4.78
N ARG A 216 -20.37 5.84 -5.41
CA ARG A 216 -20.93 4.63 -4.83
C ARG A 216 -20.22 3.36 -5.26
N VAL A 217 -19.32 3.41 -6.24
CA VAL A 217 -18.71 2.21 -6.80
C VAL A 217 -17.23 2.15 -6.43
N VAL A 218 -16.76 0.97 -6.04
CA VAL A 218 -15.32 0.72 -5.89
C VAL A 218 -14.71 0.68 -7.29
N VAL A 219 -13.78 1.59 -7.57
CA VAL A 219 -13.11 1.68 -8.89
C VAL A 219 -11.64 1.31 -8.71
N ALA A 220 -11.18 0.31 -9.44
CA ALA A 220 -9.81 -0.19 -9.36
C ALA A 220 -9.27 -0.62 -10.73
N GLY A 221 -7.97 -0.52 -10.93
CA GLY A 221 -7.29 -1.17 -12.04
C GLY A 221 -7.14 -2.68 -11.81
N GLN A 222 -6.95 -3.45 -12.90
CA GLN A 222 -6.80 -4.90 -12.81
C GLN A 222 -5.64 -5.30 -11.87
N THR A 223 -4.52 -4.58 -11.92
CA THR A 223 -3.35 -4.83 -11.08
C THR A 223 -3.57 -4.42 -9.62
N THR A 224 -4.35 -3.36 -9.35
CA THR A 224 -4.48 -2.77 -8.01
C THR A 224 -5.43 -3.54 -7.10
N THR A 225 -6.39 -4.29 -7.65
CA THR A 225 -7.30 -5.13 -6.85
C THR A 225 -6.57 -6.11 -5.93
N ALA A 226 -5.43 -6.65 -6.37
CA ALA A 226 -4.60 -7.55 -5.56
C ALA A 226 -3.84 -6.83 -4.43
N TRP A 227 -3.70 -5.51 -4.50
CA TRP A 227 -2.94 -4.70 -3.54
C TRP A 227 -3.83 -4.19 -2.40
N LEU A 228 -5.12 -3.99 -2.65
CA LEU A 228 -6.10 -3.52 -1.66
C LEU A 228 -6.18 -4.40 -0.39
N PRO A 229 -6.19 -5.75 -0.47
CA PRO A 229 -6.06 -6.62 0.71
C PRO A 229 -4.86 -6.28 1.60
N VAL A 230 -3.74 -5.87 1.01
CA VAL A 230 -2.51 -5.51 1.73
C VAL A 230 -2.66 -4.15 2.42
N VAL A 231 -3.30 -3.18 1.75
CA VAL A 231 -3.64 -1.87 2.35
C VAL A 231 -4.57 -2.05 3.56
N ILE A 232 -5.63 -2.85 3.42
CA ILE A 232 -6.56 -3.16 4.51
C ILE A 232 -5.82 -3.80 5.69
N ALA A 233 -4.98 -4.81 5.41
CA ALA A 233 -4.18 -5.44 6.44
C ALA A 233 -3.26 -4.40 7.12
N ALA A 234 -2.54 -3.57 6.35
CA ALA A 234 -1.67 -2.53 6.88
C ALA A 234 -2.39 -1.59 7.87
N TRP A 235 -3.59 -1.12 7.52
CA TRP A 235 -4.42 -0.29 8.40
C TRP A 235 -4.81 -0.98 9.70
N LEU A 236 -5.12 -2.29 9.66
CA LEU A 236 -5.41 -3.07 10.86
C LEU A 236 -4.19 -3.23 11.77
N PHE A 237 -2.99 -3.36 11.19
CA PHE A 237 -1.74 -3.45 11.94
C PHE A 237 -1.35 -2.14 12.65
N CYS A 238 -1.82 -0.99 12.14
CA CYS A 238 -1.68 0.30 12.81
C CYS A 238 -2.55 0.44 14.06
N ARG A 239 -3.57 -0.40 14.25
CA ARG A 239 -4.43 -0.35 15.43
C ARG A 239 -3.78 -1.05 16.62
N PRO A 240 -4.05 -0.59 17.86
CA PRO A 240 -3.56 -1.27 19.05
C PRO A 240 -3.89 -2.76 19.04
N ASN A 241 -2.87 -3.61 19.14
CA ASN A 241 -3.02 -5.04 19.24
C ASN A 241 -1.89 -5.63 20.10
N SER A 242 -1.90 -6.94 20.30
CA SER A 242 -1.02 -7.61 21.27
C SER A 242 0.39 -7.91 20.77
N PHE A 243 0.67 -7.73 19.48
CA PHE A 243 1.92 -8.17 18.87
C PHE A 243 2.55 -7.13 17.93
N THR A 244 1.97 -5.94 17.82
CA THR A 244 2.61 -4.78 17.18
C THR A 244 2.90 -3.70 18.20
N VAL A 245 3.95 -2.93 17.92
CA VAL A 245 4.31 -1.70 18.62
C VAL A 245 4.27 -0.58 17.60
N ALA A 246 3.63 0.53 17.97
CA ALA A 246 3.60 1.76 17.20
C ALA A 246 4.36 2.84 18.00
N GLU A 247 5.50 3.27 17.49
CA GLU A 247 6.33 4.31 18.10
C GLU A 247 6.32 5.57 17.22
N ASP A 248 6.28 6.73 17.85
CA ASP A 248 6.25 8.02 17.17
C ASP A 248 7.69 8.57 17.06
N GLU A 249 8.31 8.46 15.89
CA GLU A 249 9.63 9.06 15.60
C GLU A 249 9.45 10.54 15.28
N HIS A 250 9.86 11.38 16.24
CA HIS A 250 9.68 12.82 16.17
C HIS A 250 10.75 13.48 15.30
N LEU A 251 10.30 14.44 14.48
CA LEU A 251 11.19 15.26 13.67
C LEU A 251 12.03 16.22 14.53
N PRO A 252 13.30 16.46 14.15
CA PRO A 252 14.06 17.59 14.70
C PRO A 252 13.30 18.90 14.51
N ARG A 253 13.37 19.79 15.51
CA ARG A 253 12.65 21.08 15.53
C ARG A 253 12.85 21.92 14.26
N THR A 254 14.04 21.88 13.67
CA THR A 254 14.38 22.62 12.44
C THR A 254 13.60 22.10 11.24
N MET A 255 13.54 20.78 11.06
CA MET A 255 12.76 20.12 10.02
C MET A 255 11.27 20.36 10.22
N ARG A 256 10.77 20.25 11.46
CA ARG A 256 9.37 20.50 11.77
C ARG A 256 8.94 21.92 11.39
N ARG A 257 9.72 22.93 11.77
CA ARG A 257 9.47 24.34 11.40
C ARG A 257 9.56 24.60 9.90
N ARG A 258 10.36 23.84 9.17
CA ARG A 258 10.43 23.93 7.70
C ARG A 258 9.15 23.37 7.08
N ALA A 259 8.74 22.18 7.51
CA ALA A 259 7.50 21.55 7.08
C ALA A 259 6.25 22.40 7.40
N GLU A 260 6.17 22.97 8.61
CA GLU A 260 5.11 23.91 9.00
C GLU A 260 5.03 25.12 8.05
N ARG A 261 6.17 25.70 7.66
CA ARG A 261 6.22 26.83 6.71
C ARG A 261 5.83 26.44 5.29
N ALA A 262 6.05 25.19 4.91
CA ALA A 262 5.62 24.62 3.63
C ALA A 262 4.16 24.15 3.66
N GLY A 263 3.42 24.34 4.76
CA GLY A 263 2.03 23.91 4.89
C GLY A 263 1.84 22.40 5.04
N LEU A 264 2.90 21.66 5.38
CA LEU A 264 2.86 20.20 5.49
C LEU A 264 2.47 19.74 6.90
N GLU A 265 1.77 18.61 6.99
CA GLU A 265 1.48 17.91 8.25
C GLU A 265 2.78 17.56 8.98
N THR A 266 2.87 17.85 10.27
CA THR A 266 4.12 17.78 11.05
C THR A 266 4.09 16.80 12.22
N SER A 267 3.03 16.01 12.31
CA SER A 267 2.93 14.85 13.19
C SER A 267 4.16 13.94 13.05
N PRO A 268 4.60 13.30 14.15
CA PRO A 268 5.67 12.30 14.11
C PRO A 268 5.41 11.20 13.08
N VAL A 269 6.48 10.57 12.61
CA VAL A 269 6.35 9.36 11.79
C VAL A 269 5.98 8.20 12.70
N ARG A 270 4.84 7.57 12.45
CA ARG A 270 4.43 6.37 13.18
C ARG A 270 5.16 5.15 12.63
N VAL A 271 6.11 4.62 13.37
CA VAL A 271 6.85 3.40 13.05
C VAL A 271 6.10 2.20 13.61
N VAL A 272 5.63 1.33 12.71
CA VAL A 272 4.93 0.09 13.06
C VAL A 272 5.92 -1.07 12.98
N SER A 273 6.05 -1.81 14.08
CA SER A 273 6.99 -2.93 14.21
C SER A 273 6.40 -4.09 15.01
N VAL A 274 7.05 -5.25 14.98
CA VAL A 274 6.67 -6.41 15.80
C VAL A 274 7.05 -6.16 17.25
N SER A 275 6.10 -6.39 18.16
CA SER A 275 6.36 -6.37 19.59
C SER A 275 7.32 -7.50 19.97
N ARG A 276 8.46 -7.15 20.57
CA ARG A 276 9.44 -8.11 21.09
C ARG A 276 9.21 -8.47 22.55
N THR A 277 8.23 -7.84 23.20
CA THR A 277 7.89 -8.15 24.58
C THR A 277 7.19 -9.50 24.62
N PRO A 278 7.71 -10.49 25.38
CA PRO A 278 7.05 -11.78 25.49
C PRO A 278 5.64 -11.56 26.04
N GLN A 279 4.62 -12.01 25.30
CA GLN A 279 3.26 -12.06 25.82
C GLN A 279 3.30 -12.86 27.11
N ARG A 280 3.02 -12.21 28.25
CA ARG A 280 2.63 -12.91 29.48
C ARG A 280 1.45 -13.78 29.07
N SER A 281 1.68 -15.09 29.02
CA SER A 281 0.65 -16.06 28.64
C SER A 281 -0.56 -15.84 29.54
N ALA A 282 -1.59 -15.18 29.00
CA ALA A 282 -2.87 -15.11 29.66
C ALA A 282 -3.37 -16.54 29.82
N THR A 283 -3.99 -16.77 30.97
CA THR A 283 -4.53 -18.03 31.45
C THR A 283 -5.17 -18.87 30.34
N ARG A 284 -4.89 -20.18 30.39
CA ARG A 284 -5.35 -21.25 29.48
C ARG A 284 -6.68 -20.89 28.79
N PRO A 285 -6.73 -20.79 27.45
CA PRO A 285 -8.00 -20.63 26.75
C PRO A 285 -8.90 -21.82 27.08
N ALA A 286 -10.21 -21.56 27.23
CA ALA A 286 -11.23 -22.59 27.34
C ALA A 286 -11.08 -23.63 26.22
N GLU A 287 -11.43 -24.88 26.52
CA GLU A 287 -11.35 -25.99 25.56
C GLU A 287 -11.94 -25.58 24.20
N PRO A 288 -11.19 -25.74 23.10
CA PRO A 288 -11.67 -25.34 21.79
C PRO A 288 -12.87 -26.20 21.40
N SER A 289 -14.04 -25.56 21.27
CA SER A 289 -15.25 -26.18 20.72
C SER A 289 -15.11 -26.32 19.20
N GLY A 290 -14.42 -27.36 18.76
CA GLY A 290 -14.20 -27.63 17.34
C GLY A 290 -13.57 -29.00 17.10
N ARG A 291 -13.38 -29.35 15.83
CA ARG A 291 -12.76 -30.62 15.42
C ARG A 291 -11.37 -30.74 16.06
N THR A 292 -11.19 -31.75 16.91
CA THR A 292 -9.92 -32.05 17.58
C THR A 292 -8.88 -32.44 16.54
N VAL A 293 -7.78 -31.70 16.51
CA VAL A 293 -6.64 -32.01 15.63
C VAL A 293 -5.61 -32.75 16.47
N GLY A 294 -5.16 -33.93 16.03
CA GLY A 294 -4.15 -34.73 16.72
C GLY A 294 -2.70 -34.21 16.61
N VAL A 295 -2.49 -33.04 16.00
CA VAL A 295 -1.17 -32.42 15.81
C VAL A 295 -1.21 -30.95 16.19
N ARG A 296 -0.06 -30.40 16.58
CA ARG A 296 0.13 -28.99 16.89
C ARG A 296 0.86 -28.29 15.73
N PHE A 297 0.34 -27.18 15.21
CA PHE A 297 0.98 -26.47 14.09
C PHE A 297 0.84 -24.95 14.22
N PRO A 298 1.80 -24.17 13.67
CA PRO A 298 1.73 -22.71 13.74
C PRO A 298 0.69 -22.18 12.74
N VAL A 299 -0.07 -21.18 13.16
CA VAL A 299 -0.99 -20.41 12.34
C VAL A 299 -0.44 -18.98 12.28
N GLY A 300 -0.23 -18.46 11.08
CA GLY A 300 0.19 -17.05 10.89
C GLY A 300 -0.92 -16.07 11.25
N PRO A 301 -0.63 -14.76 11.30
CA PRO A 301 -1.65 -13.76 11.54
C PRO A 301 -2.66 -13.72 10.39
N PHE A 302 -3.93 -13.46 10.70
CA PHE A 302 -4.99 -13.36 9.70
C PHE A 302 -6.04 -12.34 10.13
N VAL A 303 -6.76 -11.80 9.14
CA VAL A 303 -7.89 -10.92 9.33
C VAL A 303 -9.16 -11.76 9.38
N ARG A 304 -10.06 -11.45 10.32
CA ARG A 304 -11.39 -12.04 10.39
C ARG A 304 -12.46 -10.97 10.56
N ARG A 305 -13.67 -11.24 10.07
CA ARG A 305 -14.87 -10.49 10.46
C ARG A 305 -15.41 -11.05 11.77
N GLN A 306 -15.33 -10.25 12.82
CA GLN A 306 -15.85 -10.61 14.12
C GLN A 306 -17.19 -9.92 14.37
N ALA A 307 -18.19 -10.71 14.76
CA ALA A 307 -19.48 -10.20 15.19
C ALA A 307 -19.33 -9.37 16.49
N TYR A 308 -19.94 -8.19 16.54
CA TYR A 308 -19.89 -7.29 17.70
C TYR A 308 -21.19 -6.47 17.85
N GLY A 309 -21.23 -5.61 18.87
CA GLY A 309 -22.39 -4.74 19.15
C GLY A 309 -23.58 -5.48 19.78
N PRO A 310 -24.70 -4.76 20.00
CA PRO A 310 -25.94 -5.35 20.52
C PRO A 310 -26.39 -6.54 19.68
N GLY A 311 -26.66 -7.67 20.33
CA GLY A 311 -27.11 -8.89 19.64
C GLY A 311 -26.11 -9.47 18.63
N ARG A 312 -24.84 -9.03 18.59
CA ARG A 312 -23.83 -9.47 17.61
C ARG A 312 -24.24 -9.24 16.15
N GLN A 313 -25.06 -8.23 15.90
CA GLN A 313 -25.56 -7.92 14.56
C GLN A 313 -24.52 -7.18 13.70
N LEU A 314 -23.61 -6.43 14.32
CA LEU A 314 -22.57 -5.69 13.61
C LEU A 314 -21.37 -6.58 13.26
N ARG A 315 -20.61 -6.20 12.23
CA ARG A 315 -19.40 -6.91 11.78
C ARG A 315 -18.24 -5.94 11.73
N ARG A 316 -17.11 -6.30 12.33
CA ARG A 316 -15.86 -5.52 12.23
C ARG A 316 -14.71 -6.41 11.84
N ARG A 317 -13.75 -5.86 11.10
CA ARG A 317 -12.49 -6.55 10.86
C ARG A 317 -11.64 -6.55 12.13
N THR A 318 -10.99 -7.67 12.40
CA THR A 318 -10.12 -7.84 13.55
C THR A 318 -8.91 -8.64 13.12
N LEU A 319 -7.73 -8.12 13.44
CA LEU A 319 -6.47 -8.81 13.25
C LEU A 319 -6.31 -9.86 14.36
N VAL A 320 -6.12 -11.12 13.96
CA VAL A 320 -5.83 -12.24 14.86
C VAL A 320 -4.34 -12.50 14.84
N ALA A 321 -3.73 -12.52 16.03
CA ALA A 321 -2.33 -12.85 16.19
C ALA A 321 -2.04 -14.29 15.72
N GLY A 322 -0.83 -14.49 15.20
CA GLY A 322 -0.33 -15.84 14.96
C GLY A 322 -0.31 -16.64 16.27
N HIS A 323 -0.71 -17.90 16.21
CA HIS A 323 -0.81 -18.76 17.39
C HIS A 323 -0.57 -20.23 17.04
N TRP A 324 -0.37 -21.05 18.06
CA TRP A 324 -0.33 -22.50 17.89
C TRP A 324 -1.73 -23.07 17.95
N ARG A 325 -2.09 -23.90 16.96
CA ARG A 325 -3.34 -24.67 16.97
C ARG A 325 -3.05 -26.13 17.24
N GLY A 326 -3.89 -26.75 18.07
CA GLY A 326 -3.77 -28.16 18.50
C GLY A 326 -3.45 -28.29 19.99
N PRO A 327 -3.59 -29.51 20.57
CA PRO A 327 -3.24 -29.77 21.96
C PRO A 327 -1.77 -29.43 22.26
N ALA A 328 -1.49 -28.98 23.49
CA ALA A 328 -0.14 -28.55 23.88
C ALA A 328 0.89 -29.70 23.86
N ASP A 329 0.40 -30.90 24.11
CA ASP A 329 1.07 -32.20 24.14
C ASP A 329 1.08 -32.92 22.79
N ALA A 330 0.35 -32.42 21.79
CA ALA A 330 0.32 -33.04 20.46
C ALA A 330 1.64 -32.80 19.68
N PRO A 331 2.05 -33.75 18.83
CA PRO A 331 3.27 -33.61 18.03
C PRO A 331 3.23 -32.40 17.10
N ILE A 332 4.37 -31.71 16.97
CA ILE A 332 4.50 -30.49 16.19
C ILE A 332 4.63 -30.82 14.69
N ARG A 333 3.78 -30.21 13.86
CA ARG A 333 3.85 -30.23 12.40
C ARG A 333 4.19 -28.83 11.89
N ILE A 334 5.44 -28.62 11.49
CA ILE A 334 5.87 -27.42 10.76
C ILE A 334 6.09 -27.86 9.32
N GLY A 335 5.25 -27.39 8.40
CA GLY A 335 5.37 -27.77 7.00
C GLY A 335 6.60 -27.13 6.34
N LYS A 336 7.47 -27.94 5.73
CA LYS A 336 8.09 -27.59 4.45
C LYS A 336 7.27 -28.29 3.37
N THR A 337 6.65 -27.54 2.47
CA THR A 337 5.98 -28.12 1.31
C THR A 337 7.07 -28.72 0.40
N VAL A 338 7.08 -30.04 0.24
CA VAL A 338 7.95 -30.76 -0.71
C VAL A 338 7.06 -31.22 -1.86
N ASN A 339 7.27 -30.66 -3.04
CA ASN A 339 6.61 -31.13 -4.26
C ASN A 339 7.33 -32.38 -4.75
N LEU A 340 6.66 -33.53 -4.70
CA LEU A 340 7.13 -34.75 -5.37
C LEU A 340 6.71 -34.69 -6.84
N VAL A 341 7.69 -34.52 -7.73
CA VAL A 341 7.46 -34.66 -9.18
C VAL A 341 7.76 -36.10 -9.56
N ASN A 342 6.72 -36.87 -9.87
CA ASN A 342 6.88 -38.21 -10.43
C ASN A 342 7.17 -38.06 -11.93
N LYS A 343 8.45 -38.01 -12.30
CA LYS A 343 8.86 -38.03 -13.72
C LYS A 343 8.89 -39.50 -14.15
N ARG A 344 7.90 -39.96 -14.90
CA ARG A 344 8.07 -41.17 -15.73
C ARG A 344 9.18 -40.83 -16.73
N LEU A 345 10.33 -41.47 -16.60
CA LEU A 345 11.28 -41.60 -17.69
C LEU A 345 10.60 -42.52 -18.70
N GLU A 346 10.19 -41.94 -19.83
CA GLU A 346 9.90 -42.71 -21.04
C GLU A 346 11.26 -43.11 -21.61
N ASP A 347 11.49 -44.42 -21.68
CA ASP A 347 12.53 -45.03 -22.53
C ASP A 347 12.06 -45.07 -23.98
#